data_AF-A0A1X0P443-F1
#
_entry.id   AF-A0A1X0P443-F1
#
_cell.length_a   1.000
_cell.length_b   1.000
_cell.length_c   1.000
_cell.angle_alpha   90.00
_cell.angle_beta   90.00
_cell.angle_gamma   90.00
#
_symmetry.space_group_name_H-M   'P 1'
#
loop_
_entity.id
_entity.type
_entity.pdbx_description
1 polymer ?
#
loop_
_entity_poly.entity_id
_entity_poly.type
_entity_poly.pdbx_seq_one_letter_code
_entity_poly.pdbx_strand_id
1 'polypeptide(L)'
;MQRSLIPGHNNNRHLTVEELENNIEGLPITDNKLQELFDSLDTEHNGYLPIEEVKQFYKSLEHYGLDPTDAEVVNEIKKYAKSDDNFMTYDEFCCLMLNYAQQ
;
A
#
# COMPACT_ATOMS: atom_id res chain seq x y z
N MET A 1 -43.54 21.88 -1.21
CA MET A 1 -42.64 21.20 -2.17
C MET A 1 -41.27 21.83 -2.04
N GLN A 2 -40.38 21.25 -1.24
CA GLN A 2 -38.96 21.63 -1.22
C GLN A 2 -38.14 20.35 -1.13
N ARG A 3 -37.54 19.97 -2.26
CA ARG A 3 -36.48 18.96 -2.30
C ARG A 3 -35.17 19.73 -2.19
N SER A 4 -34.66 19.87 -0.98
CA SER A 4 -33.26 20.22 -0.76
C SER A 4 -32.46 18.93 -0.70
N LEU A 5 -31.89 18.53 -1.84
CA LEU A 5 -30.85 17.52 -1.90
C LEU A 5 -29.55 18.22 -1.46
N ILE A 6 -29.21 18.03 -0.20
CA ILE A 6 -27.92 18.40 0.38
C ILE A 6 -26.77 17.77 -0.44
N PRO A 7 -25.79 18.57 -0.88
CA PRO A 7 -24.54 18.08 -1.43
C PRO A 7 -23.58 17.75 -0.27
N GLY A 8 -23.02 16.55 -0.28
CA GLY A 8 -22.05 16.15 0.73
C GLY A 8 -21.99 14.64 0.84
N HIS A 9 -21.04 14.04 0.13
CA HIS A 9 -20.58 12.69 0.42
C HIS A 9 -20.07 12.66 1.87
N ASN A 10 -20.96 12.26 2.78
CA ASN A 10 -20.62 11.99 4.16
C ASN A 10 -20.10 10.56 4.25
N ASN A 11 -18.79 10.40 4.08
CA ASN A 11 -18.05 9.31 4.68
C ASN A 11 -17.03 9.94 5.62
N ASN A 12 -17.39 9.97 6.91
CA ASN A 12 -16.52 10.29 8.03
C ASN A 12 -15.20 9.50 7.93
N ARG A 13 -14.15 10.12 7.39
CA ARG A 13 -12.78 9.84 7.84
C ARG A 13 -12.44 10.92 8.85
N HIS A 14 -12.83 10.66 10.09
CA HIS A 14 -12.37 11.41 11.24
C HIS A 14 -10.86 11.22 11.35
N LEU A 15 -10.10 12.01 10.60
CA LEU A 15 -8.68 12.21 10.82
C LEU A 15 -8.59 13.24 11.93
N THR A 16 -8.58 12.77 13.18
CA THR A 16 -8.18 13.62 14.30
C THR A 16 -6.75 14.06 14.08
N VAL A 17 -6.59 15.37 14.23
CA VAL A 17 -5.39 16.17 13.98
C VAL A 17 -4.21 15.87 14.92
N GLU A 18 -4.21 14.74 15.62
CA GLU A 18 -3.26 14.44 16.72
C GLU A 18 -2.42 13.18 16.51
N GLU A 19 -2.69 12.33 15.51
CA GLU A 19 -1.89 11.11 15.27
C GLU A 19 -1.44 10.92 13.80
N LEU A 20 -1.20 12.05 13.11
CA LEU A 20 -0.53 12.07 11.80
C LEU A 20 0.88 12.68 11.94
N GLU A 21 1.52 12.45 13.09
CA GLU A 21 2.94 12.75 13.33
C GLU A 21 3.82 11.54 13.05
N ASN A 22 3.65 10.91 11.90
CA ASN A 22 4.83 10.40 11.24
C ASN A 22 4.68 10.82 9.76
N ASN A 23 5.79 11.21 9.16
CA ASN A 23 5.95 11.82 7.83
C ASN A 23 5.47 10.89 6.70
N ILE A 24 5.82 11.14 5.44
CA ILE A 24 6.02 9.99 4.51
C ILE A 24 7.17 9.06 5.00
N GLU A 25 7.70 9.35 6.18
CA GLU A 25 8.40 8.56 7.17
C GLU A 25 7.43 8.25 8.35
N GLY A 26 6.25 7.66 8.03
CA GLY A 26 5.13 7.72 8.98
C GLY A 26 3.67 7.93 8.62
N LEU A 27 3.32 7.75 7.36
CA LEU A 27 1.92 7.60 7.03
C LEU A 27 1.45 6.39 7.82
N PRO A 28 0.42 6.50 8.68
CA PRO A 28 -0.14 5.32 9.29
C PRO A 28 -0.60 4.45 8.11
N ILE A 29 0.15 3.37 7.87
CA ILE A 29 -0.17 2.32 6.90
C ILE A 29 -1.47 1.73 7.42
N THR A 30 -2.55 2.35 6.99
CA THR A 30 -3.91 2.01 7.32
C THR A 30 -4.40 1.12 6.21
N ASP A 31 -5.30 0.21 6.57
CA ASP A 31 -5.99 -0.69 5.64
C ASP A 31 -6.47 0.04 4.37
N ASN A 32 -7.09 1.21 4.54
CA ASN A 32 -7.49 2.09 3.43
C ASN A 32 -6.35 2.47 2.49
N LYS A 33 -5.16 2.79 3.02
CA LYS A 33 -4.04 3.21 2.18
C LYS A 33 -3.41 2.03 1.44
N LEU A 34 -3.31 0.90 2.13
CA LEU A 34 -2.89 -0.36 1.52
C LEU A 34 -3.81 -0.76 0.39
N GLN A 35 -5.12 -0.59 0.59
CA GLN A 35 -6.13 -0.83 -0.43
C GLN A 35 -5.99 0.14 -1.62
N GLU A 36 -5.80 1.45 -1.39
CA GLU A 36 -5.55 2.41 -2.48
C GLU A 36 -4.28 2.07 -3.28
N LEU A 37 -3.19 1.69 -2.60
CA LEU A 37 -1.95 1.31 -3.24
C LEU A 37 -2.10 0.02 -4.03
N PHE A 38 -2.79 -0.96 -3.45
CA PHE A 38 -3.07 -2.23 -4.12
C PHE A 38 -3.94 -2.04 -5.35
N ASP A 39 -5.03 -1.26 -5.26
CA ASP A 39 -5.91 -0.93 -6.39
C ASP A 39 -5.17 -0.17 -7.49
N SER A 40 -4.23 0.70 -7.13
CA SER A 40 -3.36 1.39 -8.09
C SER A 40 -2.41 0.45 -8.85
N LEU A 41 -2.08 -0.72 -8.30
CA LEU A 41 -1.20 -1.71 -8.92
C LEU A 41 -2.01 -2.82 -9.61
N ASP A 42 -3.15 -3.22 -9.04
CA ASP A 42 -4.05 -4.26 -9.54
C ASP A 42 -4.98 -3.69 -10.62
N THR A 43 -4.40 -3.31 -11.76
CA THR A 43 -5.17 -2.75 -12.90
C THR A 43 -6.19 -3.75 -13.44
N GLU A 44 -5.97 -5.05 -13.25
CA GLU A 44 -6.90 -6.10 -13.67
C GLU A 44 -8.00 -6.38 -12.64
N HIS A 45 -7.92 -5.79 -11.44
CA HIS A 45 -8.81 -6.04 -10.30
C HIS A 45 -9.03 -7.55 -10.06
N ASN A 46 -7.96 -8.33 -10.25
CA ASN A 46 -8.01 -9.78 -10.13
C ASN A 46 -7.69 -10.25 -8.69
N GLY A 47 -7.24 -9.35 -7.81
CA GLY A 47 -6.85 -9.64 -6.43
C GLY A 47 -5.42 -10.14 -6.27
N TYR A 48 -4.60 -10.05 -7.33
CA TYR A 48 -3.22 -10.54 -7.40
C TYR A 48 -2.31 -9.52 -8.08
N LEU A 49 -1.23 -9.15 -7.39
CA LEU A 49 -0.20 -8.29 -7.97
C LEU A 49 0.94 -9.13 -8.54
N PRO A 50 1.30 -8.96 -9.81
CA PRO A 50 2.52 -9.55 -10.33
C PRO A 50 3.73 -9.08 -9.52
N ILE A 51 4.66 -10.00 -9.22
CA ILE A 51 5.87 -9.70 -8.44
C ILE A 51 6.71 -8.61 -9.10
N GLU A 52 6.65 -8.50 -10.44
CA GLU A 52 7.30 -7.43 -11.20
C GLU A 52 6.72 -6.05 -10.85
N GLU A 53 5.40 -5.92 -10.74
CA GLU A 53 4.72 -4.69 -10.35
C GLU A 53 5.03 -4.32 -8.89
N VAL A 54 4.97 -5.29 -7.98
CA VAL A 54 5.33 -5.08 -6.56
C VAL A 54 6.79 -4.64 -6.43
N LYS A 55 7.68 -5.24 -7.21
CA LYS A 55 9.11 -4.87 -7.24
C LYS A 55 9.32 -3.46 -7.74
N GLN A 56 8.64 -3.08 -8.83
CA GLN A 56 8.76 -1.73 -9.39
C GLN A 56 8.17 -0.68 -8.46
N PHE A 57 7.05 -0.99 -7.81
CA PHE A 57 6.47 -0.20 -6.74
C PHE A 57 7.42 -0.04 -5.55
N TYR A 58 7.94 -1.16 -5.03
CA TYR A 58 8.86 -1.16 -3.89
C TYR A 58 10.13 -0.36 -4.19
N LYS A 59 10.66 -0.44 -5.41
CA LYS A 59 11.78 0.41 -5.85
C LYS A 59 11.43 1.89 -5.98
N SER A 60 10.17 2.19 -6.28
CA SER A 60 9.67 3.57 -6.36
C SER A 60 9.42 4.18 -4.99
N LEU A 61 9.37 3.37 -3.93
CA LEU A 61 9.34 3.88 -2.56
C LEU A 61 10.66 4.58 -2.25
N GLU A 62 10.58 5.71 -1.55
CA GLU A 62 11.76 6.48 -1.19
C GLU A 62 12.46 5.79 0.00
N HIS A 63 13.57 5.09 -0.29
CA HIS A 63 14.33 4.34 0.72
C HIS A 63 15.34 5.22 1.48
N TYR A 64 14.99 6.47 1.81
CA TYR A 64 15.89 7.36 2.57
C TYR A 64 17.31 7.53 1.95
N GLY A 65 17.41 7.42 0.62
CA GLY A 65 18.68 7.46 -0.11
C GLY A 65 19.43 6.13 -0.22
N LEU A 66 18.83 5.00 0.18
CA LEU A 66 19.35 3.65 -0.03
C LEU A 66 18.58 2.96 -1.16
N ASP A 67 19.05 3.01 -2.41
CA ASP A 67 18.45 2.22 -3.48
C ASP A 67 18.63 0.72 -3.23
N PRO A 68 17.57 -0.04 -2.88
CA PRO A 68 17.72 -1.47 -2.70
C PRO A 68 17.99 -2.13 -4.05
N THR A 69 18.90 -3.09 -4.07
CA THR A 69 19.21 -3.81 -5.30
C THR A 69 18.03 -4.69 -5.73
N ASP A 70 17.92 -4.98 -7.04
CA ASP A 70 16.92 -5.93 -7.55
C ASP A 70 16.87 -7.24 -6.77
N ALA A 71 18.04 -7.74 -6.36
CA ALA A 71 18.16 -8.97 -5.59
C ALA A 71 17.59 -8.83 -4.17
N GLU A 72 17.85 -7.71 -3.48
CA GLU A 72 17.30 -7.44 -2.15
C GLU A 72 15.79 -7.29 -2.19
N VAL A 73 15.27 -6.49 -3.12
CA VAL A 73 13.82 -6.31 -3.28
C VAL A 73 13.14 -7.64 -3.56
N VAL A 74 13.67 -8.43 -4.49
CA VAL A 74 13.11 -9.75 -4.81
C VAL A 74 13.20 -10.69 -3.60
N ASN A 75 14.29 -10.66 -2.84
CA ASN A 75 14.44 -11.49 -1.66
C ASN A 75 13.46 -11.08 -0.55
N GLU A 76 13.22 -9.78 -0.36
CA GLU A 76 12.22 -9.28 0.59
C GLU A 76 10.82 -9.70 0.14
N ILE A 77 10.44 -9.42 -1.11
CA ILE A 77 9.13 -9.78 -1.65
C ILE A 77 8.89 -11.30 -1.55
N LYS A 78 9.87 -12.14 -1.89
CA LYS A 78 9.79 -13.60 -1.78
C LYS A 78 9.59 -14.12 -0.35
N LYS A 79 10.00 -13.37 0.68
CA LYS A 79 9.71 -13.76 2.08
C LYS A 79 8.21 -13.68 2.38
N TYR A 80 7.50 -12.76 1.72
CA TYR A 80 6.07 -12.51 1.92
C TYR A 80 5.20 -13.24 0.89
N ALA A 81 5.64 -13.37 -0.35
CA ALA A 81 4.97 -14.11 -1.43
C ALA A 81 5.05 -15.63 -1.20
N LYS A 82 4.31 -16.15 -0.23
CA LYS A 82 4.27 -17.58 0.11
C LYS A 82 3.25 -18.35 -0.71
N SER A 83 2.26 -17.64 -1.24
CA SER A 83 1.16 -18.21 -2.00
C SER A 83 1.59 -18.54 -3.42
N ASP A 84 2.33 -17.64 -4.07
CA ASP A 84 2.86 -17.83 -5.42
C ASP A 84 4.19 -17.08 -5.61
N ASP A 85 5.11 -17.62 -6.39
CA ASP A 85 6.41 -16.99 -6.67
C ASP A 85 6.33 -15.89 -7.74
N ASN A 86 5.22 -15.83 -8.50
CA ASN A 86 5.00 -14.84 -9.56
C ASN A 86 3.92 -13.81 -9.21
N PHE A 87 3.08 -14.11 -8.22
CA PHE A 87 1.98 -13.24 -7.80
C PHE A 87 1.96 -13.06 -6.28
N MET A 88 1.55 -11.87 -5.86
CA MET A 88 1.38 -11.50 -4.46
C MET A 88 -0.09 -11.14 -4.22
N THR A 89 -0.69 -11.74 -3.20
CA THR A 89 -2.05 -11.43 -2.77
C THR A 89 -2.10 -10.15 -1.94
N TYR A 90 -3.30 -9.57 -1.77
CA TYR A 90 -3.50 -8.38 -0.94
C TYR A 90 -2.95 -8.53 0.49
N ASP A 91 -3.17 -9.68 1.12
CA ASP A 91 -2.70 -9.95 2.49
C ASP A 91 -1.17 -9.94 2.59
N GLU A 92 -0.49 -10.55 1.62
CA GLU A 92 0.97 -10.59 1.54
C GLU A 92 1.56 -9.20 1.25
N PHE A 93 0.91 -8.43 0.38
CA PHE A 93 1.28 -7.04 0.11
C PHE A 93 1.13 -6.16 1.36
N CYS A 94 0.03 -6.32 2.10
CA CYS A 94 -0.17 -5.65 3.39
C CYS A 94 0.94 -6.00 4.38
N CYS A 95 1.31 -7.27 4.51
CA CYS A 95 2.39 -7.69 5.38
C CYS A 95 3.74 -7.06 4.99
N LEU A 96 4.07 -7.05 3.69
CA LEU A 96 5.28 -6.41 3.17
C LEU A 96 5.32 -4.92 3.53
N MET A 97 4.24 -4.20 3.27
CA MET A 97 4.13 -2.75 3.51
C MET A 97 4.12 -2.38 4.99
N LEU A 98 3.47 -3.20 5.83
CA LEU A 98 3.50 -3.03 7.28
C LEU A 98 4.91 -3.24 7.84
N ASN A 99 5.64 -4.23 7.33
CA ASN A 99 7.04 -4.44 7.73
C ASN A 99 7.94 -3.30 7.24
N TYR A 100 7.70 -2.78 6.03
CA TYR A 100 8.45 -1.63 5.51
C TYR A 100 8.26 -0.38 6.38
N ALA A 101 7.04 -0.10 6.82
CA ALA A 101 6.76 1.06 7.68
C ALA A 101 7.24 0.92 9.14
N GLN A 102 7.68 -0.27 9.55
CA GLN A 102 8.26 -0.51 10.87
C GLN A 102 9.79 -0.38 10.91
N GLN A 103 10.45 -0.26 9.75
CA GLN A 103 11.91 -0.10 9.63
C GLN A 103 12.31 1.36 9.47
#